data_AF-A0A0F8VFC0-F1
#
_entry.id   AF-A0A0F8VFC0-F1
#
_cell.length_a   1.000
_cell.length_b   1.000
_cell.length_c   1.000
_cell.angle_alpha   90.00
_cell.angle_beta   90.00
_cell.angle_gamma   90.00
#
_symmetry.space_group_name_H-M   'P 1'
#
loop_
_entity.id
_entity.type
_entity.pdbx_description
1 polymer ?
#
loop_
_entity_poly.entity_id
_entity_poly.type
_entity_poly.pdbx_seq_one_letter_code
_entity_poly.pdbx_strand_id
1 'polypeptide(L)'
;MVKCSHCGTEIIGDSFFCNDCGQTYCHMHQVPLNHECDIIRESMTSHQIETPDLNYDEYSQVSVTHQEQEFSPTVVRGTTGGSYTWYRQDIHVPVDAFDPGSGIKFKGILLAHKSEFLHLLIAAILIYLIGFMIFYDPALTSQGYGWAPFMLAGIYMTAFLSHEFGHRQVALHFKLQTKFRLLAFGMILTAFSLIVGLFSLLFPSFPPLPSLALPGAVVVLGLEKISNKTGLCKAAGPLVNLVYGIILYTISFLVPKDLYPLNYFFIVSAYLNFMLGAFNMIPFGILDGQNIWKWNRKVYVSLVLALGTLLISTLIIQQSASLINILYLP
;
A
#
# COMPACT_ATOMS: atom_id res chain seq x y z
N MET A 1 24.87 49.62 -11.93
CA MET A 1 23.58 49.12 -12.47
C MET A 1 22.99 48.19 -11.43
N VAL A 2 21.74 48.38 -11.04
CA VAL A 2 21.09 47.55 -10.00
C VAL A 2 20.69 46.21 -10.63
N LYS A 3 21.03 45.10 -9.98
CA LYS A 3 20.62 43.75 -10.40
C LYS A 3 19.45 43.29 -9.55
N CYS A 4 18.55 42.52 -10.15
CA CYS A 4 17.44 41.89 -9.43
C CYS A 4 17.99 40.84 -8.45
N SER A 5 17.62 40.94 -7.17
CA SER A 5 18.06 39.99 -6.13
C SER A 5 17.51 38.57 -6.32
N HIS A 6 16.50 38.36 -7.16
CA HIS A 6 15.94 37.04 -7.46
C HIS A 6 16.57 36.37 -8.71
N CYS A 7 16.54 37.05 -9.86
CA CYS A 7 16.99 36.46 -11.13
C CYS A 7 18.40 36.89 -11.57
N GLY A 8 19.06 37.80 -10.85
CA GLY A 8 20.43 38.26 -11.14
C GLY A 8 20.58 39.12 -12.40
N THR A 9 19.49 39.35 -13.15
CA THR A 9 19.49 40.19 -14.35
C THR A 9 19.63 41.67 -13.99
N GLU A 10 20.34 42.42 -14.82
CA GLU A 10 20.41 43.88 -14.70
C GLU A 10 19.03 44.49 -14.94
N ILE A 11 18.63 45.39 -14.03
CA ILE A 11 17.34 46.07 -14.11
C ILE A 11 17.49 47.20 -15.13
N ILE A 12 16.83 47.04 -16.27
CA ILE A 12 16.73 48.06 -17.32
C ILE A 12 15.39 48.79 -17.10
N GLY A 13 15.44 49.98 -16.49
CA GLY A 13 14.25 50.76 -16.11
C GLY A 13 14.07 50.86 -14.59
N ASP A 14 12.81 50.93 -14.15
CA ASP A 14 12.46 51.10 -12.74
C ASP A 14 12.78 49.86 -11.89
N SER A 15 13.36 50.10 -10.72
CA SER A 15 13.68 49.07 -9.73
C SER A 15 12.65 49.07 -8.60
N PHE A 16 12.16 47.90 -8.22
CA PHE A 16 11.16 47.74 -7.16
C PHE A 16 11.81 47.29 -5.86
N PHE A 17 11.69 48.07 -4.80
CA PHE A 17 12.19 47.73 -3.47
C PHE A 17 11.09 47.09 -2.63
N CYS A 18 11.38 45.93 -2.02
CA CYS A 18 10.45 45.25 -1.12
C CYS A 18 10.73 45.67 0.33
N ASN A 19 9.73 46.25 0.99
CA ASN A 19 9.85 46.69 2.40
C ASN A 19 9.91 45.52 3.40
N ASP A 20 9.47 44.33 3.01
CA ASP A 20 9.39 43.16 3.91
C ASP A 20 10.71 42.41 4.01
N CYS A 21 11.42 42.22 2.90
CA CYS A 21 12.72 41.53 2.86
C CYS A 21 13.92 42.47 2.61
N GLY A 22 13.68 43.75 2.31
CA GLY A 22 14.72 44.76 2.14
C GLY A 22 15.57 44.63 0.87
N GLN A 23 15.08 43.91 -0.15
CA GLN A 23 15.80 43.62 -1.40
C GLN A 23 15.18 44.34 -2.61
N THR A 24 15.94 44.40 -3.73
CA THR A 24 15.53 45.12 -4.94
C THR A 24 15.31 44.17 -6.12
N TYR A 25 14.21 44.37 -6.86
CA TYR A 25 13.72 43.43 -7.87
C TYR A 25 13.35 44.11 -9.19
N CYS A 26 13.36 43.33 -10.27
CA CYS A 26 12.82 43.76 -11.56
C CYS A 26 11.29 43.63 -11.59
N HIS A 27 10.65 44.18 -12.63
CA HIS A 27 9.19 44.15 -12.80
C HIS A 27 8.55 42.75 -12.71
N MET A 28 9.26 41.70 -13.14
CA MET A 28 8.79 40.30 -13.07
C MET A 28 8.73 39.77 -11.62
N HIS A 29 9.54 40.33 -10.72
CA HIS A 29 9.73 39.84 -9.35
C HIS A 29 9.32 40.88 -8.30
N GLN A 30 8.48 41.86 -8.67
CA GLN A 30 8.00 42.90 -7.75
C GLN A 30 7.04 42.35 -6.66
N VAL A 31 6.37 41.22 -6.92
CA VAL A 31 5.41 40.61 -6.00
C VAL A 31 6.13 39.67 -5.02
N PRO A 32 5.83 39.71 -3.70
CA PRO A 32 6.46 38.86 -2.67
C PRO A 32 6.50 37.37 -2.98
N LEU A 33 5.45 36.84 -3.62
CA LEU A 33 5.38 35.44 -4.04
C LEU A 33 6.41 35.10 -5.14
N ASN A 34 6.70 36.05 -6.03
CA ASN A 34 7.59 35.83 -7.18
C ASN A 34 9.07 35.94 -6.81
N HIS A 35 9.40 36.50 -5.64
CA HIS A 35 10.78 36.56 -5.13
C HIS A 35 10.95 35.82 -3.80
N GLU A 36 10.00 34.95 -3.45
CA GLU A 36 10.06 34.09 -2.26
C GLU A 36 10.38 34.87 -0.97
N CYS A 37 9.66 35.97 -0.73
CA CYS A 37 9.94 36.94 0.33
C CYS A 37 10.08 36.33 1.73
N ASP A 38 9.26 35.35 2.09
CA ASP A 38 9.28 34.71 3.41
C ASP A 38 10.59 33.95 3.67
N ILE A 39 11.12 33.27 2.64
CA ILE A 39 12.39 32.53 2.73
C ILE A 39 13.55 33.50 2.95
N ILE A 40 13.54 34.64 2.26
CA ILE A 40 14.59 35.66 2.43
C ILE A 40 14.55 36.22 3.86
N ARG A 41 13.37 36.50 4.39
CA ARG A 41 13.21 36.98 5.78
C ARG A 41 13.69 35.95 6.79
N GLU A 42 13.33 34.68 6.63
CA GLU A 42 13.80 33.60 7.50
C GLU A 42 15.32 33.44 7.46
N SER A 43 15.94 33.57 6.29
CA SER A 43 17.40 33.48 6.14
C SER A 43 18.15 34.62 6.85
N MET A 44 17.60 35.84 6.85
CA MET A 44 18.19 36.96 7.59
C MET A 44 18.00 36.81 9.11
N THR A 45 16.94 36.13 9.53
CA THR A 45 16.62 35.94 10.96
C THR A 45 17.44 34.79 11.58
N SER A 46 17.84 33.79 10.78
CA SER A 46 18.57 32.61 11.25
C SER A 46 20.07 32.81 11.44
N HIS A 47 20.62 33.98 11.09
CA HIS A 47 22.02 34.35 11.38
C HIS A 47 22.28 34.81 12.83
N GLN A 48 21.35 34.60 13.77
CA GLN A 48 21.52 35.00 15.19
C GLN A 48 21.48 33.85 16.23
N ILE A 49 21.49 32.58 15.82
CA ILE A 49 21.53 31.47 16.81
C ILE A 49 22.92 30.84 16.79
N GLU A 50 23.71 31.20 17.81
CA GLU A 50 24.96 30.54 18.18
C GLU A 50 24.77 29.03 18.37
N THR A 51 25.71 28.27 17.84
CA THR A 51 25.81 26.80 17.92
C THR A 51 25.90 26.28 19.35
N PRO A 52 25.20 25.19 19.69
CA PRO A 52 25.68 24.24 20.68
C PRO A 52 26.10 22.92 20.03
N ASP A 53 27.34 22.52 20.33
CA ASP A 53 27.89 21.17 20.14
C ASP A 53 26.95 20.10 20.69
N LEU A 54 26.47 19.17 19.86
CA LEU A 54 25.95 17.89 20.32
C LEU A 54 26.32 16.76 19.37
N ASN A 55 27.23 15.93 19.87
CA ASN A 55 27.64 14.61 19.40
C ASN A 55 26.46 13.62 19.48
N TYR A 56 26.22 12.84 18.43
CA TYR A 56 25.37 11.65 18.49
C TYR A 56 25.91 10.58 17.53
N ASP A 57 26.51 9.57 18.13
CA ASP A 57 26.81 8.30 17.51
C ASP A 57 25.52 7.51 17.20
N GLU A 58 25.56 6.82 16.05
CA GLU A 58 24.91 5.54 15.72
C GLU A 58 23.36 5.47 15.61
N TYR A 59 22.83 5.33 14.38
CA TYR A 59 22.27 4.07 13.85
C TYR A 59 21.78 4.19 12.39
N SER A 60 22.19 3.20 11.60
CA SER A 60 21.55 2.64 10.38
C SER A 60 21.63 3.42 9.04
N GLN A 61 22.69 3.10 8.32
CA GLN A 61 22.99 3.47 6.94
C GLN A 61 22.07 2.74 5.92
N VAL A 62 21.37 3.52 5.09
CA VAL A 62 20.85 3.05 3.79
C VAL A 62 21.99 3.12 2.79
N SER A 63 22.54 1.97 2.39
CA SER A 63 23.56 1.89 1.35
C SER A 63 22.90 1.94 -0.04
N VAL A 64 23.08 3.08 -0.72
CA VAL A 64 22.86 3.24 -2.16
C VAL A 64 24.20 3.04 -2.85
N THR A 65 24.33 1.94 -3.60
CA THR A 65 25.53 1.67 -4.41
C THR A 65 25.50 2.55 -5.66
N HIS A 66 26.39 3.53 -5.73
CA HIS A 66 26.72 4.23 -6.97
C HIS A 66 27.66 3.35 -7.81
N GLN A 67 27.32 3.13 -9.08
CA GLN A 67 28.31 2.80 -10.12
C GLN A 67 28.32 3.96 -11.10
N GLU A 68 29.51 4.54 -11.26
CA GLU A 68 29.83 5.63 -12.17
C GLU A 68 29.65 5.18 -13.62
N GLN A 69 28.86 5.94 -14.38
CA GLN A 69 29.06 6.10 -15.82
C GLN A 69 29.30 7.58 -16.06
N GLU A 70 30.51 7.89 -16.53
CA GLU A 70 30.93 9.21 -16.98
C GLU A 70 29.98 9.72 -18.07
N PHE A 71 29.23 10.77 -17.75
CA PHE A 71 28.75 11.71 -18.74
C PHE A 71 29.13 13.10 -18.24
N SER A 72 30.00 13.78 -18.98
CA SER A 72 30.56 15.09 -18.63
C SER A 72 29.59 16.19 -19.06
N PRO A 73 28.98 16.97 -18.15
CA PRO A 73 28.59 18.33 -18.45
C PRO A 73 29.76 19.25 -18.08
N THR A 74 30.09 20.16 -19.00
CA THR A 74 31.17 21.14 -18.89
C THR A 74 31.11 21.92 -17.57
N VAL A 75 32.09 21.66 -16.70
CA VAL A 75 32.28 22.35 -15.42
C VAL A 75 32.86 23.73 -15.68
N VAL A 76 32.07 24.79 -15.52
CA VAL A 76 32.58 26.14 -15.28
C VAL A 76 32.89 26.25 -13.79
N ARG A 77 34.15 26.53 -13.46
CA ARG A 77 34.68 26.59 -12.09
C ARG A 77 34.72 28.04 -11.59
N GLY A 78 34.29 28.25 -10.35
CA GLY A 78 34.57 29.44 -9.53
C GLY A 78 33.39 29.81 -8.61
N THR A 79 33.53 30.20 -7.35
CA THR A 79 34.68 30.43 -6.46
C THR A 79 34.19 30.39 -4.99
N THR A 80 35.15 30.23 -4.08
CA THR A 80 35.10 30.37 -2.62
C THR A 80 33.99 31.25 -2.02
N GLY A 81 33.16 30.63 -1.19
CA GLY A 81 32.17 31.26 -0.32
C GLY A 81 31.18 30.18 0.05
N GLY A 82 31.08 29.82 1.34
CA GLY A 82 30.36 28.64 1.88
C GLY A 82 28.86 28.59 1.58
N SER A 83 28.50 28.52 0.31
CA SER A 83 27.16 28.35 -0.20
C SER A 83 26.94 26.86 -0.44
N TYR A 84 26.15 26.25 0.43
CA TYR A 84 25.59 24.94 0.15
C TYR A 84 24.57 25.12 -0.98
N THR A 85 24.90 24.68 -2.19
CA THR A 85 23.93 24.58 -3.28
C THR A 85 23.05 23.37 -3.00
N TRP A 86 21.86 23.59 -2.45
CA TRP A 86 20.85 22.56 -2.29
C TRP A 86 20.24 22.25 -3.66
N TYR A 87 20.69 21.17 -4.28
CA TYR A 87 20.00 20.61 -5.44
C TYR A 87 18.76 19.88 -4.95
N ARG A 88 17.57 20.40 -5.26
CA ARG A 88 16.37 19.56 -5.24
C ARG A 88 16.57 18.52 -6.32
N GLN A 89 16.88 17.28 -5.93
CA GLN A 89 16.76 16.15 -6.83
C GLN A 89 15.28 15.99 -7.15
N ASP A 90 14.83 16.65 -8.22
CA ASP A 90 13.59 16.29 -8.85
C ASP A 90 13.79 14.85 -9.37
N ILE A 91 13.29 13.88 -8.60
CA ILE A 91 13.29 12.48 -9.03
C ILE A 91 12.42 12.42 -10.27
N HIS A 92 13.06 12.48 -11.44
CA HIS A 92 12.36 12.33 -12.69
C HIS A 92 11.87 10.88 -12.76
N VAL A 93 10.62 10.65 -12.38
CA VAL A 93 9.98 9.35 -12.56
C VAL A 93 9.91 9.12 -14.08
N PRO A 94 10.50 8.03 -14.60
CA PRO A 94 10.52 7.74 -16.02
C PRO A 94 9.10 7.43 -16.52
N VAL A 95 8.88 7.54 -17.83
CA VAL A 95 7.54 7.38 -18.45
C VAL A 95 6.94 5.98 -18.23
N ASP A 96 7.78 4.94 -18.12
CA ASP A 96 7.43 3.65 -17.52
C ASP A 96 8.53 3.23 -16.53
N ALA A 97 8.31 3.44 -15.24
CA ALA A 97 9.24 3.04 -14.20
C ALA A 97 9.34 1.52 -13.98
N PHE A 98 8.47 0.73 -14.59
CA PHE A 98 8.57 -0.72 -14.55
C PHE A 98 9.24 -1.30 -15.81
N ASP A 99 9.69 -0.44 -16.73
CA ASP A 99 10.49 -0.87 -17.87
C ASP A 99 11.89 -1.31 -17.39
N PRO A 100 12.46 -2.42 -17.89
CA PRO A 100 13.81 -2.86 -17.51
C PRO A 100 14.91 -1.82 -17.81
N GLY A 101 14.70 -0.94 -18.79
CA GLY A 101 15.57 0.17 -19.15
C GLY A 101 15.34 1.46 -18.36
N SER A 102 14.39 1.49 -17.42
CA SER A 102 14.07 2.67 -16.61
C SER A 102 15.15 3.06 -15.59
N GLY A 103 16.13 2.19 -15.35
CA GLY A 103 17.18 2.38 -14.34
C GLY A 103 16.72 2.16 -12.88
N ILE A 104 15.43 1.95 -12.64
CA ILE A 104 14.87 1.73 -11.29
C ILE A 104 14.94 0.24 -10.94
N LYS A 105 15.74 -0.10 -9.92
CA LYS A 105 15.83 -1.47 -9.38
C LYS A 105 14.92 -1.62 -8.16
N PHE A 106 13.79 -2.30 -8.36
CA PHE A 106 12.90 -2.67 -7.25
C PHE A 106 13.48 -3.84 -6.46
N LYS A 107 13.92 -3.59 -5.22
CA LYS A 107 14.32 -4.67 -4.29
C LYS A 107 13.08 -5.47 -3.88
N GLY A 108 13.20 -6.80 -3.86
CA GLY A 108 12.16 -7.70 -3.35
C GLY A 108 11.04 -8.06 -4.36
N ILE A 109 11.07 -7.56 -5.59
CA ILE A 109 10.15 -8.00 -6.65
C ILE A 109 10.72 -9.23 -7.35
N LEU A 110 9.98 -10.34 -7.34
CA LEU A 110 10.32 -11.52 -8.13
C LEU A 110 9.91 -11.31 -9.58
N LEU A 111 10.62 -11.94 -10.53
CA LEU A 111 10.28 -11.93 -11.96
C LEU A 111 9.99 -10.52 -12.53
N ALA A 112 10.73 -9.49 -12.11
CA ALA A 112 10.42 -8.09 -12.39
C ALA A 112 10.21 -7.74 -13.87
N HIS A 113 10.88 -8.46 -14.79
CA HIS A 113 10.80 -8.27 -16.24
C HIS A 113 9.59 -8.96 -16.90
N LYS A 114 8.79 -9.72 -16.14
CA LYS A 114 7.60 -10.40 -16.67
C LYS A 114 6.37 -9.49 -16.64
N SER A 115 5.32 -9.88 -17.35
CA SER A 115 4.08 -9.12 -17.45
C SER A 115 3.30 -9.13 -16.14
N GLU A 116 2.55 -8.05 -15.87
CA GLU A 116 1.61 -7.95 -14.73
C GLU A 116 0.64 -9.15 -14.70
N PHE A 117 0.15 -9.55 -15.89
CA PHE A 117 -0.74 -10.71 -16.03
C PHE A 117 -0.13 -12.01 -15.48
N LEU A 118 1.16 -12.27 -15.72
CA LEU A 118 1.82 -13.47 -15.20
C LEU A 118 1.89 -13.44 -13.67
N HIS A 119 2.20 -12.29 -13.07
CA HIS A 119 2.21 -12.14 -11.61
C HIS A 119 0.82 -12.39 -11.02
N LEU A 120 -0.21 -11.79 -11.62
CA LEU A 120 -1.61 -11.97 -11.20
C LEU A 120 -2.03 -13.43 -11.30
N LEU A 121 -1.71 -14.10 -12.42
CA LEU A 121 -2.05 -15.51 -12.63
C LEU A 121 -1.39 -16.41 -11.59
N ILE A 122 -0.10 -16.22 -11.32
CA ILE A 122 0.62 -17.00 -10.31
C ILE A 122 0.01 -16.75 -8.92
N ALA A 123 -0.20 -15.49 -8.54
CA ALA A 123 -0.81 -15.15 -7.24
C ALA A 123 -2.22 -15.76 -7.10
N ALA A 124 -3.06 -15.66 -8.14
CA ALA A 124 -4.40 -16.20 -8.16
C ALA A 124 -4.39 -17.73 -7.97
N ILE A 125 -3.55 -18.45 -8.70
CA ILE A 125 -3.40 -19.91 -8.57
C ILE A 125 -2.95 -20.27 -7.15
N LEU A 126 -1.96 -19.58 -6.60
CA LEU A 126 -1.44 -19.88 -5.26
C LEU A 126 -2.49 -19.65 -4.16
N ILE A 127 -3.18 -18.51 -4.19
CA ILE A 127 -4.25 -18.21 -3.22
C ILE A 127 -5.41 -19.19 -3.36
N TYR A 128 -5.77 -19.55 -4.59
CA TYR A 128 -6.82 -20.54 -4.84
C TYR A 128 -6.44 -21.92 -4.29
N LEU A 129 -5.22 -22.39 -4.53
CA LEU A 129 -4.72 -23.67 -3.99
C LEU A 129 -4.71 -23.67 -2.46
N ILE A 130 -4.23 -22.60 -1.84
CA ILE A 130 -4.24 -22.44 -0.37
C ILE A 130 -5.67 -22.45 0.15
N GLY A 131 -6.57 -21.68 -0.47
CA GLY A 131 -7.98 -21.67 -0.11
C GLY A 131 -8.60 -23.06 -0.21
N PHE A 132 -8.34 -23.79 -1.29
CA PHE A 132 -8.83 -25.15 -1.47
C PHE A 132 -8.34 -26.08 -0.35
N MET A 133 -7.06 -26.01 0.01
CA MET A 133 -6.50 -26.81 1.11
C MET A 133 -7.12 -26.46 2.47
N ILE A 134 -7.36 -25.18 2.74
CA ILE A 134 -7.97 -24.72 4.01
C ILE A 134 -9.43 -25.17 4.13
N PHE A 135 -10.19 -25.11 3.03
CA PHE A 135 -11.63 -25.40 3.05
C PHE A 135 -11.97 -26.85 2.69
N TYR A 136 -10.96 -27.68 2.37
CA TYR A 136 -11.18 -29.09 2.08
C TYR A 136 -11.53 -29.84 3.37
N ASP A 137 -12.76 -30.34 3.41
CA ASP A 137 -13.26 -31.18 4.50
C ASP A 137 -13.80 -32.52 3.92
N PRO A 138 -13.19 -33.66 4.31
CA PRO A 138 -13.67 -34.98 3.91
C PRO A 138 -15.13 -35.25 4.32
N ALA A 139 -15.59 -34.70 5.46
CA ALA A 139 -16.96 -34.90 5.95
C ALA A 139 -17.99 -34.17 5.09
N LEU A 140 -17.71 -32.93 4.67
CA LEU A 140 -18.56 -32.22 3.71
C LEU A 140 -18.61 -32.92 2.36
N THR A 141 -17.48 -33.48 1.93
CA THR A 141 -17.38 -34.20 0.65
C THR A 141 -18.21 -35.48 0.66
N SER A 142 -18.19 -36.25 1.76
CA SER A 142 -18.97 -37.49 1.88
C SER A 142 -20.48 -37.23 1.94
N GLN A 143 -20.90 -36.04 2.40
CA GLN A 143 -22.30 -35.60 2.37
C GLN A 143 -22.76 -35.03 1.02
N GLY A 144 -21.90 -35.03 -0.01
CA GLY A 144 -22.25 -34.54 -1.35
C GLY A 144 -21.92 -33.06 -1.60
N TYR A 145 -21.28 -32.37 -0.66
CA TYR A 145 -20.88 -30.96 -0.77
C TYR A 145 -19.44 -30.76 -1.28
N GLY A 146 -18.92 -31.68 -2.09
CA GLY A 146 -17.56 -31.61 -2.64
C GLY A 146 -17.28 -30.35 -3.49
N TRP A 147 -18.31 -29.61 -3.91
CA TRP A 147 -18.19 -28.34 -4.61
C TRP A 147 -17.80 -27.16 -3.68
N ALA A 148 -18.07 -27.27 -2.37
CA ALA A 148 -17.86 -26.22 -1.38
C ALA A 148 -16.42 -25.69 -1.33
N PRO A 149 -15.36 -26.52 -1.26
CA PRO A 149 -13.98 -26.03 -1.23
C PRO A 149 -13.61 -25.24 -2.49
N PHE A 150 -14.13 -25.62 -3.67
CA PHE A 150 -13.89 -24.88 -4.92
C PHE A 150 -14.55 -23.49 -4.89
N MET A 151 -15.80 -23.42 -4.43
CA MET A 151 -16.51 -22.14 -4.27
C MET A 151 -15.78 -21.22 -3.27
N LEU A 152 -15.48 -21.72 -2.07
CA LEU A 152 -14.84 -20.93 -1.01
C LEU A 152 -13.41 -20.51 -1.40
N ALA A 153 -12.65 -21.39 -2.05
CA ALA A 153 -11.34 -21.04 -2.61
C ALA A 153 -11.44 -19.94 -3.68
N GLY A 154 -12.42 -20.03 -4.58
CA GLY A 154 -12.70 -19.02 -5.58
C GLY A 154 -13.04 -17.67 -4.94
N ILE A 155 -13.90 -17.66 -3.92
CA ILE A 155 -14.25 -16.44 -3.20
C ILE A 155 -13.04 -15.87 -2.46
N TYR A 156 -12.26 -16.70 -1.78
CA TYR A 156 -11.04 -16.27 -1.08
C TYR A 156 -10.02 -15.63 -2.05
N MET A 157 -9.82 -16.23 -3.22
CA MET A 157 -9.01 -15.67 -4.30
C MET A 157 -9.57 -14.32 -4.77
N THR A 158 -10.87 -14.22 -5.03
CA THR A 158 -11.47 -12.95 -5.49
C THR A 158 -11.45 -11.87 -4.40
N ALA A 159 -11.55 -12.21 -3.12
CA ALA A 159 -11.43 -11.27 -2.01
C ALA A 159 -10.05 -10.62 -2.02
N PHE A 160 -8.98 -11.43 -2.11
CA PHE A 160 -7.62 -10.93 -2.24
C PHE A 160 -7.41 -10.09 -3.50
N LEU A 161 -7.82 -10.58 -4.67
CA LEU A 161 -7.61 -9.86 -5.92
C LEU A 161 -8.39 -8.54 -5.97
N SER A 162 -9.62 -8.52 -5.45
CA SER A 162 -10.44 -7.31 -5.41
C SER A 162 -9.87 -6.28 -4.45
N HIS A 163 -9.33 -6.70 -3.30
CA HIS A 163 -8.57 -5.83 -2.38
C HIS A 163 -7.43 -5.11 -3.12
N GLU A 164 -6.58 -5.88 -3.78
CA GLU A 164 -5.43 -5.37 -4.54
C GLU A 164 -5.86 -4.47 -5.70
N PHE A 165 -6.90 -4.85 -6.44
CA PHE A 165 -7.47 -4.02 -7.50
C PHE A 165 -8.08 -2.72 -6.97
N GLY A 166 -8.60 -2.70 -5.74
CA GLY A 166 -9.02 -1.48 -5.05
C GLY A 166 -7.90 -0.45 -4.96
N HIS A 167 -6.72 -0.87 -4.48
CA HIS A 167 -5.53 0.00 -4.46
C HIS A 167 -5.15 0.48 -5.85
N ARG A 168 -5.11 -0.44 -6.83
CA ARG A 168 -4.74 -0.15 -8.22
C ARG A 168 -5.69 0.88 -8.83
N GLN A 169 -6.99 0.73 -8.64
CA GLN A 169 -7.99 1.60 -9.25
C GLN A 169 -7.87 3.04 -8.74
N VAL A 170 -7.61 3.22 -7.44
CA VAL A 170 -7.39 4.56 -6.86
C VAL A 170 -6.05 5.15 -7.30
N ALA A 171 -4.99 4.34 -7.40
CA ALA A 171 -3.71 4.79 -7.94
C ALA A 171 -3.83 5.27 -9.40
N LEU A 172 -4.56 4.53 -10.24
CA LEU A 172 -4.84 4.91 -11.62
C LEU A 172 -5.66 6.21 -11.71
N HIS A 173 -6.63 6.41 -10.80
CA HIS A 173 -7.37 7.66 -10.70
C HIS A 173 -6.46 8.87 -10.44
N PHE A 174 -5.42 8.69 -9.62
CA PHE A 174 -4.40 9.72 -9.38
C PHE A 174 -3.30 9.80 -10.45
N LYS A 175 -3.44 9.07 -11.57
CA LYS A 175 -2.45 8.97 -12.65
C LYS A 175 -1.07 8.52 -12.17
N LEU A 176 -1.03 7.71 -11.12
CA LEU A 176 0.20 7.12 -10.61
C LEU A 176 0.55 5.85 -11.38
N GLN A 177 1.83 5.61 -11.58
CA GLN A 177 2.29 4.34 -12.14
C GLN A 177 2.12 3.22 -11.14
N THR A 178 1.44 2.16 -11.56
CA THR A 178 1.12 1.02 -10.71
C THR A 178 1.11 -0.28 -11.50
N LYS A 179 1.65 -1.35 -10.91
CA LYS A 179 1.58 -2.72 -11.44
C LYS A 179 1.48 -3.70 -10.27
N PHE A 180 0.67 -4.75 -10.42
CA PHE A 180 0.69 -5.90 -9.50
C PHE A 180 1.98 -6.70 -9.69
N ARG A 181 2.67 -7.00 -8.58
CA ARG A 181 3.97 -7.69 -8.59
C ARG A 181 4.06 -8.72 -7.47
N LEU A 182 4.69 -9.85 -7.78
CA LEU A 182 5.02 -10.85 -6.76
C LEU A 182 6.18 -10.36 -5.89
N LEU A 183 6.04 -10.53 -4.58
CA LEU A 183 7.04 -10.09 -3.61
C LEU A 183 7.78 -11.32 -3.06
N ALA A 184 9.10 -11.24 -2.98
CA ALA A 184 9.94 -12.35 -2.52
C ALA A 184 9.56 -12.81 -1.11
N PHE A 185 9.44 -11.88 -0.16
CA PHE A 185 9.01 -12.16 1.21
C PHE A 185 7.61 -12.79 1.25
N GLY A 186 6.69 -12.23 0.47
CA GLY A 186 5.32 -12.73 0.35
C GLY A 186 5.22 -14.14 -0.21
N MET A 187 6.04 -14.46 -1.20
CA MET A 187 6.15 -15.80 -1.79
C MET A 187 6.73 -16.82 -0.82
N ILE A 188 7.68 -16.44 0.05
CA ILE A 188 8.19 -17.32 1.10
C ILE A 188 7.06 -17.70 2.08
N LEU A 189 6.29 -16.71 2.55
CA LEU A 189 5.13 -16.96 3.43
C LEU A 189 4.06 -17.83 2.76
N THR A 190 3.82 -17.58 1.46
CA THR A 190 2.86 -18.35 0.66
C THR A 190 3.34 -19.80 0.47
N ALA A 191 4.63 -20.02 0.19
CA ALA A 191 5.22 -21.34 0.08
C ALA A 191 5.16 -22.11 1.41
N PHE A 192 5.47 -21.44 2.53
CA PHE A 192 5.29 -22.01 3.86
C PHE A 192 3.84 -22.43 4.12
N SER A 193 2.88 -21.56 3.78
CA SER A 193 1.45 -21.85 3.91
C SER A 193 1.00 -23.04 3.06
N LEU A 194 1.54 -23.21 1.85
CA LEU A 194 1.27 -24.39 1.01
C LEU A 194 1.83 -25.67 1.63
N ILE A 195 3.05 -25.64 2.16
CA ILE A 195 3.66 -26.81 2.82
C ILE A 195 2.86 -27.19 4.06
N VAL A 196 2.51 -26.21 4.89
CA VAL A 196 1.68 -26.40 6.09
C VAL A 196 0.29 -26.92 5.72
N GLY A 197 -0.35 -26.37 4.69
CA GLY A 197 -1.66 -26.82 4.21
C GLY A 197 -1.62 -28.26 3.70
N LEU A 198 -0.60 -28.62 2.92
CA LEU A 198 -0.39 -30.00 2.48
C LEU A 198 -0.12 -30.94 3.65
N PHE A 199 0.71 -30.52 4.61
CA PHE A 199 0.97 -31.30 5.82
C PHE A 199 -0.31 -31.53 6.63
N SER A 200 -1.14 -30.49 6.81
CA SER A 200 -2.43 -30.61 7.50
C SER A 200 -3.40 -31.57 6.80
N LEU A 201 -3.35 -31.63 5.46
CA LEU A 201 -4.17 -32.58 4.68
C LEU A 201 -3.67 -34.03 4.83
N LEU A 202 -2.35 -34.23 4.92
CA LEU A 202 -1.75 -35.55 5.12
C LEU A 202 -1.84 -36.05 6.57
N PHE A 203 -1.87 -35.13 7.54
CA PHE A 203 -1.91 -35.44 8.97
C PHE A 203 -3.07 -34.69 9.67
N PRO A 204 -4.33 -35.16 9.50
CA PRO A 204 -5.51 -34.45 10.02
C PRO A 204 -5.56 -34.28 11.54
N SER A 205 -4.82 -35.10 12.29
CA SER A 205 -4.71 -35.00 13.74
C SER A 205 -3.82 -33.84 14.21
N PHE A 206 -3.11 -33.18 13.31
CA PHE A 206 -2.27 -32.03 13.63
C PHE A 206 -3.13 -30.76 13.70
N PRO A 207 -2.97 -29.90 14.71
CA PRO A 207 -3.79 -28.70 14.84
C PRO A 207 -3.58 -27.75 13.65
N PRO A 208 -4.64 -27.07 13.17
CA PRO A 208 -4.52 -26.12 12.07
C PRO A 208 -3.58 -24.99 12.48
N LEU A 209 -2.51 -24.81 11.70
CA LEU A 209 -1.54 -23.73 11.85
C LEU A 209 -2.05 -22.48 11.13
N PRO A 210 -1.73 -21.27 11.63
CA PRO A 210 -2.09 -20.04 10.95
C PRO A 210 -1.40 -19.95 9.58
N SER A 211 -2.19 -19.92 8.51
CA SER A 211 -1.71 -19.73 7.14
C SER A 211 -1.80 -18.25 6.78
N LEU A 212 -0.69 -17.65 6.37
CA LEU A 212 -0.66 -16.27 5.87
C LEU A 212 -0.07 -16.26 4.46
N ALA A 213 -0.90 -15.83 3.50
CA ALA A 213 -0.52 -15.82 2.09
C ALA A 213 -0.65 -14.40 1.52
N LEU A 214 0.49 -13.83 1.15
CA LEU A 214 0.61 -12.50 0.52
C LEU A 214 1.57 -12.59 -0.68
N PRO A 215 1.27 -13.40 -1.71
CA PRO A 215 2.23 -13.73 -2.77
C PRO A 215 2.68 -12.51 -3.56
N GLY A 216 1.86 -11.47 -3.62
CA GLY A 216 2.17 -10.22 -4.28
C GLY A 216 1.37 -9.07 -3.69
N ALA A 217 1.66 -7.88 -4.20
CA ALA A 217 0.95 -6.66 -3.87
C ALA A 217 0.96 -5.71 -5.08
N VAL A 218 0.04 -4.76 -5.07
CA VAL A 218 0.06 -3.63 -5.99
C VAL A 218 1.12 -2.64 -5.57
N VAL A 219 2.17 -2.53 -6.40
CA VAL A 219 3.23 -1.55 -6.23
C VAL A 219 2.79 -0.25 -6.88
N VAL A 220 2.81 0.84 -6.12
CA VAL A 220 2.43 2.18 -6.58
C VAL A 220 3.59 3.14 -6.35
N LEU A 221 3.98 3.86 -7.40
CA LEU A 221 5.04 4.87 -7.33
C LEU A 221 4.47 6.24 -6.98
N GLY A 222 5.25 7.03 -6.23
CA GLY A 222 4.85 8.39 -5.82
C GLY A 222 3.98 8.45 -4.55
N LEU A 223 3.89 7.36 -3.78
CA LEU A 223 3.20 7.31 -2.47
C LEU A 223 4.14 7.32 -1.26
N GLU A 224 5.42 7.64 -1.47
CA GLU A 224 6.47 7.63 -0.43
C GLU A 224 6.18 8.60 0.71
N LYS A 225 5.64 9.78 0.40
CA LYS A 225 5.20 10.76 1.38
C LYS A 225 3.75 10.50 1.76
N ILE A 226 3.47 10.51 3.06
CA ILE A 226 2.10 10.35 3.57
C ILE A 226 1.29 11.58 3.16
N SER A 227 0.31 11.34 2.28
CA SER A 227 -0.54 12.36 1.69
C SER A 227 -1.97 11.84 1.57
N ASN A 228 -2.90 12.72 1.16
CA ASN A 228 -4.27 12.31 0.86
C ASN A 228 -4.34 11.21 -0.21
N LYS A 229 -3.42 11.23 -1.20
CA LYS A 229 -3.35 10.19 -2.24
C LYS A 229 -2.96 8.84 -1.62
N THR A 230 -1.95 8.83 -0.76
CA THR A 230 -1.48 7.63 -0.04
C THR A 230 -2.58 7.05 0.83
N GLY A 231 -3.24 7.91 1.60
CA GLY A 231 -4.34 7.54 2.48
C GLY A 231 -5.53 6.92 1.74
N LEU A 232 -6.02 7.59 0.69
CA LEU A 232 -7.13 7.10 -0.13
C LEU A 232 -6.76 5.81 -0.86
N CYS A 233 -5.55 5.73 -1.43
CA CYS A 233 -5.07 4.53 -2.10
C CYS A 233 -5.01 3.35 -1.13
N LYS A 234 -4.48 3.56 0.09
CA LYS A 234 -4.35 2.51 1.11
C LYS A 234 -5.69 2.13 1.76
N ALA A 235 -6.63 3.06 1.92
CA ALA A 235 -7.98 2.76 2.39
C ALA A 235 -8.82 1.98 1.38
N ALA A 236 -8.49 2.04 0.08
CA ALA A 236 -9.28 1.44 -0.99
C ALA A 236 -9.40 -0.09 -0.87
N GLY A 237 -8.31 -0.80 -0.57
CA GLY A 237 -8.32 -2.26 -0.41
C GLY A 237 -9.26 -2.72 0.72
N PRO A 238 -9.04 -2.29 1.98
CA PRO A 238 -9.93 -2.61 3.10
C PRO A 238 -11.40 -2.21 2.85
N LEU A 239 -11.65 -1.10 2.14
CA LEU A 239 -13.00 -0.68 1.77
C LEU A 239 -13.64 -1.63 0.76
N VAL A 240 -12.90 -2.10 -0.25
CA VAL A 240 -13.41 -3.10 -1.21
C VAL A 240 -13.80 -4.39 -0.48
N ASN A 241 -12.97 -4.86 0.46
CA ASN A 241 -13.30 -6.03 1.27
C ASN A 241 -14.54 -5.79 2.15
N LEU A 242 -14.67 -4.61 2.74
CA LEU A 242 -15.87 -4.25 3.51
C LEU A 242 -17.13 -4.32 2.63
N VAL A 243 -17.11 -3.71 1.45
CA VAL A 243 -18.26 -3.68 0.54
C VAL A 243 -18.57 -5.08 0.01
N TYR A 244 -17.56 -5.83 -0.44
CA TYR A 244 -17.75 -7.19 -0.94
C TYR A 244 -18.28 -8.12 0.15
N GLY A 245 -17.75 -8.01 1.36
CA GLY A 245 -18.26 -8.74 2.53
C GLY A 245 -19.71 -8.39 2.85
N ILE A 246 -20.12 -7.11 2.81
CA ILE A 246 -21.51 -6.69 3.05
C ILE A 246 -22.47 -7.29 2.02
N ILE A 247 -22.06 -7.36 0.75
CA ILE A 247 -22.87 -7.98 -0.32
C ILE A 247 -23.08 -9.46 -0.01
N LEU A 248 -22.00 -10.20 0.28
CA LEU A 248 -22.08 -11.64 0.60
C LEU A 248 -22.86 -11.90 1.89
N TYR A 249 -22.68 -11.04 2.90
CA TYR A 249 -23.41 -11.10 4.16
C TYR A 249 -24.91 -10.91 3.92
N THR A 250 -25.30 -9.94 3.12
CA THR A 250 -26.70 -9.71 2.76
C THR A 250 -27.29 -10.89 1.99
N ILE A 251 -26.56 -11.40 0.99
CA ILE A 251 -26.98 -12.59 0.21
C ILE A 251 -27.25 -13.78 1.12
N SER A 252 -26.44 -13.99 2.17
CA SER A 252 -26.62 -15.11 3.09
C SER A 252 -27.99 -15.16 3.78
N PHE A 253 -28.64 -14.00 3.99
CA PHE A 253 -29.99 -13.92 4.57
C PHE A 253 -31.09 -13.97 3.51
N LEU A 254 -30.77 -13.69 2.25
CA LEU A 254 -31.69 -13.80 1.12
C LEU A 254 -31.83 -15.23 0.63
N VAL A 255 -30.78 -16.04 0.78
CA VAL A 255 -30.81 -17.48 0.45
C VAL A 255 -31.69 -18.22 1.47
N PRO A 256 -32.73 -18.95 1.02
CA PRO A 256 -33.60 -19.73 1.90
C PRO A 256 -32.82 -20.70 2.80
N LYS A 257 -33.27 -20.85 4.05
CA LYS A 257 -32.63 -21.74 5.04
C LYS A 257 -32.64 -23.21 4.62
N ASP A 258 -33.60 -23.61 3.77
CA ASP A 258 -33.71 -24.97 3.24
C ASP A 258 -32.58 -25.32 2.26
N LEU A 259 -31.86 -24.32 1.73
CA LEU A 259 -30.68 -24.51 0.88
C LEU A 259 -29.39 -24.65 1.71
N TYR A 260 -29.48 -25.07 2.97
CA TYR A 260 -28.31 -25.39 3.78
C TYR A 260 -27.46 -26.48 3.09
N PRO A 261 -26.12 -26.35 2.99
CA PRO A 261 -25.22 -25.36 3.62
C PRO A 261 -24.86 -24.14 2.75
N LEU A 262 -25.53 -23.88 1.63
CA LEU A 262 -25.19 -22.78 0.72
C LEU A 262 -25.26 -21.40 1.41
N ASN A 263 -26.32 -21.16 2.19
CA ASN A 263 -26.46 -19.93 2.98
C ASN A 263 -25.32 -19.77 4.00
N TYR A 264 -24.90 -20.87 4.64
CA TYR A 264 -23.77 -20.90 5.55
C TYR A 264 -22.45 -20.56 4.83
N PHE A 265 -22.22 -21.08 3.63
CA PHE A 265 -21.02 -20.73 2.85
C PHE A 265 -20.99 -19.26 2.43
N PHE A 266 -22.13 -18.60 2.22
CA PHE A 266 -22.16 -17.14 2.03
C PHE A 266 -21.77 -16.38 3.32
N ILE A 267 -22.18 -16.85 4.50
CA ILE A 267 -21.69 -16.30 5.77
C ILE A 267 -20.17 -16.47 5.90
N VAL A 268 -19.65 -17.68 5.62
CA VAL A 268 -18.20 -17.95 5.66
C VAL A 268 -17.47 -17.04 4.66
N SER A 269 -18.03 -16.85 3.47
CA SER A 269 -17.49 -15.97 2.42
C SER A 269 -17.44 -14.50 2.85
N ALA A 270 -18.46 -14.02 3.54
CA ALA A 270 -18.49 -12.69 4.13
C ALA A 270 -17.43 -12.55 5.24
N TYR A 271 -17.34 -13.54 6.12
CA TYR A 271 -16.32 -13.63 7.17
C TYR A 271 -14.91 -13.50 6.57
N LEU A 272 -14.59 -14.22 5.49
CA LEU A 272 -13.27 -14.16 4.86
C LEU A 272 -12.92 -12.75 4.35
N ASN A 273 -13.89 -12.04 3.77
CA ASN A 273 -13.70 -10.66 3.32
C ASN A 273 -13.47 -9.71 4.50
N PHE A 274 -14.31 -9.79 5.53
CA PHE A 274 -14.14 -8.94 6.72
C PHE A 274 -12.83 -9.24 7.45
N MET A 275 -12.45 -10.51 7.55
CA MET A 275 -11.19 -10.95 8.14
C MET A 275 -9.99 -10.40 7.36
N LEU A 276 -9.98 -10.53 6.03
CA LEU A 276 -8.89 -10.03 5.21
C LEU A 276 -8.78 -8.49 5.25
N GLY A 277 -9.92 -7.81 5.24
CA GLY A 277 -9.97 -6.35 5.44
C GLY A 277 -9.45 -5.95 6.83
N ALA A 278 -9.92 -6.60 7.89
CA ALA A 278 -9.50 -6.33 9.26
C ALA A 278 -8.00 -6.63 9.50
N PHE A 279 -7.49 -7.72 8.91
CA PHE A 279 -6.07 -8.06 8.95
C PHE A 279 -5.22 -6.95 8.34
N ASN A 280 -5.60 -6.43 7.16
CA ASN A 280 -4.89 -5.32 6.52
C ASN A 280 -5.03 -3.99 7.28
N MET A 281 -5.98 -3.86 8.21
CA MET A 281 -6.10 -2.70 9.08
C MET A 281 -5.19 -2.76 10.32
N ILE A 282 -4.46 -3.85 10.57
CA ILE A 282 -3.47 -3.90 11.66
C ILE A 282 -2.37 -2.85 11.36
N PRO A 283 -2.06 -1.92 12.28
CA PRO A 283 -1.15 -0.81 12.04
C PRO A 283 0.31 -1.27 12.21
N PHE A 284 0.74 -2.20 11.37
CA PHE A 284 2.06 -2.82 11.46
C PHE A 284 2.66 -3.12 10.08
N GLY A 285 3.96 -2.84 9.93
CA GLY A 285 4.75 -3.24 8.76
C GLY A 285 4.19 -2.71 7.43
N ILE A 286 4.00 -3.63 6.50
CA ILE A 286 3.55 -3.37 5.12
C ILE A 286 2.03 -3.27 4.96
N LEU A 287 1.27 -3.53 6.03
CA LEU A 287 -0.19 -3.56 6.01
C LEU A 287 -0.76 -2.15 5.83
N ASP A 288 -1.96 -2.07 5.23
CA ASP A 288 -2.54 -0.80 4.83
C ASP A 288 -2.88 0.11 6.00
N GLY A 289 -3.33 -0.48 7.11
CA GLY A 289 -3.69 0.19 8.35
C GLY A 289 -2.60 1.09 8.88
N GLN A 290 -1.33 0.74 8.67
CA GLN A 290 -0.19 1.54 9.10
C GLN A 290 -0.16 2.91 8.43
N ASN A 291 -0.43 2.97 7.12
CA ASN A 291 -0.44 4.22 6.37
C ASN A 291 -1.75 5.00 6.63
N ILE A 292 -2.88 4.31 6.75
CA ILE A 292 -4.17 4.93 7.04
C ILE A 292 -4.15 5.59 8.42
N TRP A 293 -3.57 4.93 9.43
CA TRP A 293 -3.42 5.48 10.79
C TRP A 293 -2.64 6.79 10.79
N LYS A 294 -1.51 6.82 10.08
CA LYS A 294 -0.65 8.00 9.97
C LYS A 294 -1.30 9.13 9.17
N TRP A 295 -2.13 8.79 8.18
CA TRP A 295 -2.84 9.77 7.35
C TRP A 295 -4.05 10.37 8.07
N ASN A 296 -4.99 9.53 8.52
CA ASN A 296 -6.23 9.97 9.14
C ASN A 296 -6.76 8.92 10.13
N ARG A 297 -6.58 9.21 11.43
CA ARG A 297 -7.04 8.33 12.52
C ARG A 297 -8.55 8.11 12.53
N LYS A 298 -9.36 9.08 12.10
CA LYS A 298 -10.83 8.93 12.06
C LYS A 298 -11.24 7.90 11.01
N VAL A 299 -10.64 7.96 9.82
CA VAL A 299 -10.89 6.98 8.75
C VAL A 299 -10.43 5.60 9.18
N TYR A 300 -9.23 5.51 9.78
CA TYR A 300 -8.73 4.26 10.35
C TYR A 300 -9.72 3.64 11.34
N VAL A 301 -10.14 4.38 12.36
CA VAL A 301 -11.04 3.88 13.41
C VAL A 301 -12.39 3.48 12.82
N SER A 302 -12.92 4.27 11.88
CA SER A 302 -14.19 3.96 11.22
C SER A 302 -14.14 2.64 10.45
N LEU A 303 -13.07 2.40 9.68
CA LEU A 303 -12.89 1.15 8.94
C LEU A 303 -12.67 -0.04 9.88
N VAL A 304 -11.86 0.12 10.94
CA VAL A 304 -11.65 -0.93 11.94
C VAL A 304 -12.95 -1.31 12.63
N LEU A 305 -13.76 -0.33 13.04
CA LEU A 305 -15.05 -0.59 13.68
C LEU A 305 -16.03 -1.26 12.71
N ALA A 306 -16.14 -0.78 11.46
CA ALA A 306 -17.03 -1.38 10.47
C ALA A 306 -16.64 -2.83 10.14
N LEU A 307 -15.37 -3.08 9.84
CA LEU A 307 -14.87 -4.43 9.56
C LEU A 307 -14.96 -5.33 10.80
N GLY A 308 -14.56 -4.84 11.97
CA GLY A 308 -14.56 -5.61 13.21
C GLY A 308 -15.95 -6.00 13.69
N THR A 309 -16.92 -5.08 13.63
CA THR A 309 -18.31 -5.38 14.01
C THR A 309 -18.92 -6.45 13.11
N LEU A 310 -18.74 -6.34 11.79
CA LEU A 310 -19.24 -7.33 10.83
C LEU A 310 -18.49 -8.67 10.94
N LEU A 311 -17.18 -8.65 11.18
CA LEU A 311 -16.39 -9.84 11.47
C LEU A 311 -16.92 -10.59 12.70
N ILE A 312 -17.14 -9.88 13.82
CA ILE A 312 -17.70 -10.48 15.03
C ILE A 312 -19.12 -11.02 14.77
N SER A 313 -19.96 -10.28 14.04
CA SER A 313 -21.32 -10.73 13.71
C SER A 313 -21.32 -12.05 12.92
N THR A 314 -20.44 -12.18 11.93
CA THR A 314 -20.32 -13.42 11.13
C THR A 314 -19.78 -14.59 11.95
N LEU A 315 -18.89 -14.35 12.93
CA LEU A 315 -18.42 -15.37 13.86
C LEU A 315 -19.54 -15.88 14.78
N ILE A 316 -20.34 -14.98 15.35
CA ILE A 316 -21.49 -15.33 16.19
C ILE A 316 -22.48 -16.20 15.40
N ILE A 317 -22.80 -15.80 14.15
CA ILE A 317 -23.72 -16.56 13.30
C ILE A 317 -23.18 -17.95 12.99
N GLN A 318 -21.90 -18.08 12.63
CA GLN A 318 -21.28 -19.38 12.35
C GLN A 318 -21.34 -20.30 13.58
N GLN A 319 -21.04 -19.78 14.77
CA GLN A 319 -21.09 -20.56 16.00
C GLN A 319 -22.51 -20.96 16.38
N SER A 320 -23.50 -20.09 16.14
CA SER A 320 -24.90 -20.44 16.37
C SER A 320 -25.39 -21.54 15.41
N ALA A 321 -24.97 -21.50 14.14
CA ALA A 321 -25.32 -22.51 13.14
C ALA A 321 -24.68 -23.87 13.45
N SER A 322 -23.42 -23.89 13.90
CA SER A 322 -22.76 -25.14 14.31
C SER A 322 -23.41 -25.76 15.55
N LEU A 323 -23.80 -24.94 16.54
CA LEU A 323 -24.53 -25.41 17.73
C LEU A 323 -25.90 -26.01 17.39
N ILE A 324 -26.66 -25.38 16.47
CA ILE A 324 -27.94 -25.91 16.00
C ILE A 324 -27.74 -27.26 15.32
N ASN A 325 -26.72 -27.41 14.47
CA ASN A 325 -26.45 -28.71 13.83
C ASN A 325 -26.06 -29.79 14.85
N ILE A 326 -25.28 -29.47 15.89
CA ILE A 326 -24.92 -30.43 16.94
C ILE A 326 -26.14 -30.86 17.76
N LEU A 327 -27.09 -29.95 18.03
CA LEU A 327 -28.27 -30.22 18.85
C LEU A 327 -29.42 -30.90 18.10
N TYR A 328 -29.43 -30.83 16.76
CA TYR A 328 -30.52 -31.35 15.92
C TYR A 328 -30.07 -32.41 14.90
N LEU A 329 -28.81 -32.85 14.94
CA LEU A 329 -28.40 -34.11 14.34
C LEU A 329 -28.90 -35.27 15.22
N PRO A 330 -29.62 -36.26 14.66
CA PRO A 330 -30.15 -37.40 15.41
C PRO A 330 -29.07 -38.33 15.97
#